data_AF-A0A920W0J2-F1
#
_entry.id   AF-A0A920W0J2-F1
#
_cell.length_a   1.000
_cell.length_b   1.000
_cell.length_c   1.000
_cell.angle_alpha   90.00
_cell.angle_beta   90.00
_cell.angle_gamma   90.00
#
_symmetry.space_group_name_H-M   'P 1'
#
loop_
_entity.id
_entity.type
_entity.pdbx_description
1 polymer ?
#
loop_
_entity_poly.entity_id
_entity_poly.type
_entity_poly.pdbx_seq_one_letter_code
_entity_poly.pdbx_strand_id
1 'polypeptide(L)' 'MIEVEEAFIHCSKHIPKLKKMDKMIDWGTDDEKLKGGDFFNAKK' A
#
# COMPACT_ATOMS: atom_id res chain seq x y z
N MET A 1 -18.91 -6.80 18.33
CA MET A 1 -19.13 -5.63 17.46
C MET A 1 -17.95 -4.70 17.70
N ILE A 2 -17.27 -4.23 16.65
CA ILE A 2 -16.16 -3.29 16.81
C ILE A 2 -16.68 -1.94 16.31
N GLU A 3 -16.68 -0.95 17.18
CA GLU A 3 -17.07 0.42 16.87
C GLU A 3 -15.80 1.24 16.68
N VAL A 4 -15.72 1.94 15.55
CA VAL A 4 -14.56 2.76 15.17
C VAL A 4 -15.03 4.19 15.07
N GLU A 5 -14.58 5.05 15.99
CA GLU A 5 -14.95 6.46 16.00
C GLU A 5 -14.24 7.23 14.87
N GLU A 6 -12.94 6.97 14.65
CA GLU A 6 -12.18 7.55 13.54
C GLU A 6 -11.10 6.59 13.03
N ALA A 7 -10.81 6.66 11.73
CA ALA A 7 -9.73 5.90 11.10
C ALA A 7 -8.93 6.81 10.15
N PHE A 8 -7.64 6.97 10.44
CA PHE A 8 -6.72 7.74 9.60
C PHE A 8 -5.85 6.78 8.79
N ILE A 9 -5.94 6.87 7.47
CA ILE A 9 -5.05 6.16 6.56
C ILE A 9 -4.11 7.14 5.88
N HIS A 10 -2.82 7.03 6.18
CA HIS A 10 -1.79 7.73 5.42
C HIS A 10 -1.24 6.77 4.37
N CYS A 11 -1.42 7.11 3.09
CA CYS A 11 -0.73 6.36 2.06
C CYS A 11 0.74 6.76 2.04
N SER A 12 1.62 5.78 1.87
CA SER A 12 3.08 5.96 1.80
C SER A 12 3.52 6.97 0.75
N LYS A 13 2.66 7.30 -0.21
CA LYS A 13 2.85 8.37 -1.21
C LYS A 13 3.16 9.73 -0.58
N HIS A 14 2.63 10.03 0.62
CA HIS A 14 2.83 11.31 1.29
C HIS A 14 4.00 11.31 2.28
N ILE A 15 4.60 10.14 2.56
CA ILE A 15 5.73 10.04 3.48
C ILE A 15 7.00 10.29 2.67
N PRO A 16 7.71 11.42 2.85
CA PRO A 16 8.93 11.69 2.12
C PRO A 16 10.00 10.67 2.50
N LYS A 17 10.69 10.13 1.50
CA LYS A 17 11.85 9.26 1.76
C LYS A 17 13.05 10.12 2.10
N LEU A 18 13.86 9.69 3.09
CA LEU A 18 15.12 10.35 3.44
C LEU A 18 16.17 10.28 2.32
N LYS A 19 16.04 9.30 1.40
CA LYS A 19 16.84 9.18 0.18
C LYS A 19 15.99 8.67 -0.97
N LYS A 20 16.33 9.07 -2.20
CA LYS A 20 15.72 8.49 -3.41
C LYS A 20 16.08 7.00 -3.46
N MET A 21 15.05 6.17 -3.60
CA MET A 21 15.23 4.72 -3.78
C MET A 21 14.83 4.39 -5.20
N ASP A 22 15.67 3.65 -5.91
CA ASP A 22 15.26 3.02 -7.14
C ASP A 22 14.18 1.99 -6.83
N LYS A 23 13.09 2.06 -7.59
CA LYS A 23 11.97 1.15 -7.48
C LYS A 23 11.65 0.65 -8.88
N MET A 24 11.70 -0.65 -9.08
CA MET A 24 11.15 -1.27 -10.28
C MET A 24 9.64 -1.14 -10.25
N ILE A 25 9.07 -0.58 -11.32
CA ILE A 25 7.61 -0.39 -11.48
C ILE A 25 7.18 -1.24 -12.68
N ASP A 26 6.47 -2.32 -12.41
CA ASP A 26 5.87 -3.18 -13.42
C ASP A 26 4.58 -2.56 -13.95
N TRP A 27 4.69 -1.86 -15.07
CA TRP A 27 3.54 -1.30 -15.78
C TRP A 27 2.80 -2.37 -16.59
N GLY A 28 1.47 -2.34 -16.59
CA GLY A 28 0.63 -3.20 -17.44
C GLY A 28 0.47 -4.66 -16.97
N THR A 29 0.88 -5.00 -15.75
CA THR A 29 0.63 -6.33 -15.16
C THR A 29 -0.76 -6.42 -14.54
N ASP A 30 -1.33 -7.62 -14.48
CA ASP A 30 -2.53 -7.93 -13.68
C ASP A 30 -2.25 -8.66 -12.36
N ASP A 31 -0.97 -8.88 -12.05
CA ASP A 31 -0.56 -9.44 -10.77
C ASP A 31 -0.94 -8.49 -9.62
N GLU A 32 -1.84 -8.96 -8.76
CA GLU A 32 -2.33 -8.22 -7.61
C GLU A 32 -1.22 -7.85 -6.62
N LYS A 33 -0.23 -8.72 -6.42
CA LYS A 33 0.88 -8.47 -5.48
C LYS A 33 1.76 -7.33 -5.99
N LEU A 34 2.04 -7.29 -7.29
CA LEU A 34 2.82 -6.22 -7.91
C LEU A 34 2.10 -4.86 -7.88
N LYS A 35 0.76 -4.87 -7.84
CA LYS A 35 -0.08 -3.66 -7.66
C LYS A 35 -0.15 -3.20 -6.19
N GLY A 36 0.47 -3.90 -5.24
CA GLY A 36 0.37 -3.61 -3.81
C GLY A 36 -0.96 -4.05 -3.20
N GLY A 37 -1.66 -4.99 -3.83
CA GLY A 37 -2.84 -5.63 -3.28
C GLY A 37 -2.50 -6.51 -2.10
N ASP A 38 -3.47 -6.61 -1.18
CA ASP A 38 -3.42 -7.45 0.03
C ASP A 38 -2.20 -7.25 0.95
N PHE A 39 -1.72 -6.01 1.09
CA PHE A 39 -0.58 -5.68 1.96
C PHE A 39 -0.72 -6.19 3.41
N PHE A 40 -1.96 -6.24 3.92
CA PHE A 40 -2.26 -6.67 5.29
C PHE A 40 -2.61 -8.16 5.41
N ASN A 41 -2.53 -8.94 4.31
CA ASN A 41 -2.99 -10.33 4.25
C ASN A 41 -4.42 -10.48 4.81
N ALA A 42 -5.29 -9.53 4.47
CA ALA A 42 -6.67 -9.49 4.93
C ALA A 42 -7.58 -10.41 4.10
N LYS A 43 -7.11 -10.86 2.93
CA LYS A 43 -7.80 -11.89 2.17
C LYS A 43 -7.63 -13.24 2.86
N LYS A 44 -8.74 -13.95 2.99
CA LYS A 44 -8.80 -15.33 3.50
C LYS A 44 -8.50 -16.33 2.39
#